data_AF-A0AAD3HRY3-F1
#
_entry.id   AF-A0AAD3HRY3-F1
#
_cell.length_a   1.000
_cell.length_b   1.000
_cell.length_c   1.000
_cell.angle_alpha   90.00
_cell.angle_beta   90.00
_cell.angle_gamma   90.00
#
_symmetry.space_group_name_H-M   'P 1'
#
loop_
_entity.id
_entity.type
_entity.pdbx_description
1 polymer ?
#
loop_
_entity_poly.entity_id
_entity_poly.type
_entity_poly.pdbx_seq_one_letter_code
_entity_poly.pdbx_strand_id
1 'polypeptide(L)'
;AIASGRVYDDLPPRIRSLISPNEWRTRVKEHCIQRGLPWATSLACTVMGQQEYYEDLLKSYKAWMRLFPYHLSDYVCRVARVTPFKYYLDMMVAVLKEERSYDRIPNFTAADALGVLGIGRNGYIAALNACKARRLMWRVNINREGIAREQLPQEPAPNPRLEPWWRVAVVNIGASEYAELGPEELALLKTAALPPHAAGGDMRVRDLQPPGVVRALLRRGLAYLEVPVEAGDRFAIPPLEGFVSNKTTAAGEAGADPLETLLYGVFVANSERLSVAQLAGILGVGLPDLQAALGVACR
;
A
#
# COMPACT_ATOMS: atom_id res chain seq x y z
N ALA A 1 -1.91 11.09 -24.79
CA ALA A 1 -0.82 10.25 -25.32
C ALA A 1 -0.46 9.15 -24.31
N ILE A 2 0.09 9.50 -23.15
CA ILE A 2 0.43 8.50 -22.10
C ILE A 2 -0.84 7.81 -21.58
N ALA A 3 -1.84 8.58 -21.13
CA ALA A 3 -3.12 8.02 -20.66
C ALA A 3 -3.91 7.22 -21.73
N SER A 4 -3.58 7.41 -23.01
CA SER A 4 -4.18 6.68 -24.13
C SER A 4 -3.31 5.51 -24.61
N GLY A 5 -2.26 5.13 -23.87
CA GLY A 5 -1.42 3.98 -24.19
C GLY A 5 -0.55 4.08 -25.44
N ARG A 6 -0.30 5.29 -25.98
CA ARG A 6 0.55 5.44 -27.17
C ARG A 6 2.03 5.40 -26.80
N VAL A 7 2.81 4.57 -27.49
CA VAL A 7 4.28 4.52 -27.34
C VAL A 7 4.93 5.67 -28.09
N TYR A 8 6.22 5.91 -27.83
CA TYR A 8 6.96 7.07 -28.38
C TYR A 8 6.92 7.11 -29.92
N ASP A 9 7.13 5.97 -30.58
CA ASP A 9 7.24 5.90 -32.04
C ASP A 9 5.91 6.19 -32.75
N ASP A 10 4.79 5.97 -32.06
CA ASP A 10 3.43 6.25 -32.55
C ASP A 10 2.99 7.69 -32.30
N LEU A 11 3.85 8.52 -31.69
CA LEU A 11 3.53 9.92 -31.47
C LEU A 11 3.55 10.69 -32.80
N PRO A 12 2.62 11.65 -32.98
CA PRO A 12 2.63 12.52 -34.15
C PRO A 12 4.01 13.17 -34.33
N PRO A 13 4.51 13.33 -35.57
CA PRO A 13 5.85 13.88 -35.84
C PRO A 13 6.11 15.22 -35.13
N ARG A 14 5.09 16.09 -35.07
CA ARG A 14 5.13 17.37 -34.35
C ARG A 14 5.38 17.22 -32.84
N ILE A 15 4.94 16.12 -32.23
CA ILE A 15 5.20 15.86 -30.81
C ILE A 15 6.59 15.26 -30.64
N ARG A 16 7.01 14.32 -31.51
CA ARG A 16 8.38 13.75 -31.50
C ARG A 16 9.48 14.79 -31.72
N SER A 17 9.17 15.92 -32.39
CA SER A 17 10.10 17.05 -32.50
C SER A 17 10.20 17.92 -31.24
N LEU A 18 9.24 17.82 -30.31
CA LEU A 18 9.18 18.64 -29.10
C LEU A 18 9.67 17.92 -27.85
N ILE A 19 9.67 16.59 -27.84
CA ILE A 19 10.06 15.79 -26.69
C ILE A 19 11.08 14.74 -27.11
N SER A 20 12.22 14.69 -26.42
CA SER A 20 13.22 13.65 -26.68
C SER A 20 12.72 12.28 -26.20
N PRO A 21 13.27 11.17 -26.73
CA PRO A 21 12.94 9.83 -26.22
C PRO A 21 13.20 9.69 -24.71
N ASN A 22 14.27 10.30 -24.19
CA ASN A 22 14.59 10.25 -22.76
C ASN A 22 13.58 11.04 -21.93
N GLU A 23 13.21 12.25 -22.37
CA GLU A 23 12.20 13.04 -21.68
C GLU A 23 10.83 12.35 -21.71
N TRP A 24 10.48 11.69 -22.82
CA TRP A 24 9.29 10.85 -22.90
C TRP A 24 9.30 9.72 -21.86
N ARG A 25 10.42 8.98 -21.74
CA ARG A 25 10.56 7.93 -20.73
C ARG A 25 10.34 8.47 -19.32
N THR A 26 10.95 9.61 -18.98
CA THR A 26 10.76 10.27 -17.67
C THR A 26 9.28 10.61 -17.43
N ARG A 27 8.61 11.24 -18.40
CA ARG A 27 7.19 11.61 -18.26
C ARG A 27 6.26 10.39 -18.15
N VAL A 28 6.55 9.30 -18.88
CA VAL A 28 5.80 8.04 -18.76
C VAL A 28 5.96 7.46 -17.35
N LYS A 29 7.19 7.37 -16.85
CA LYS A 29 7.49 6.89 -15.50
C LYS A 29 6.74 7.71 -14.45
N GLU A 30 6.90 9.03 -14.47
CA GLU A 30 6.24 9.95 -13.52
C GLU A 30 4.73 9.80 -13.55
N HIS A 31 4.13 9.79 -14.75
CA HIS A 31 2.69 9.64 -14.90
C HIS A 31 2.18 8.30 -14.35
N CYS A 32 2.84 7.19 -14.69
CA CYS A 32 2.41 5.87 -14.24
C CYS A 32 2.57 5.72 -12.72
N ILE A 33 3.67 6.20 -12.14
CA ILE A 33 3.88 6.19 -10.68
C ILE A 33 2.84 7.07 -9.99
N GLN A 34 2.65 8.31 -10.45
CA GLN A 34 1.68 9.23 -9.86
C GLN A 34 0.27 8.63 -9.83
N ARG A 35 -0.12 7.89 -10.88
CA ARG A 35 -1.42 7.23 -10.99
C ARG A 35 -1.47 5.84 -10.35
N GLY A 36 -0.35 5.29 -9.91
CA GLY A 36 -0.28 3.96 -9.30
C GLY A 36 -0.64 2.83 -10.25
N LEU A 37 -0.32 2.96 -11.53
CA LEU A 37 -0.70 1.98 -12.54
C LEU A 37 0.13 0.68 -12.40
N PRO A 38 -0.45 -0.50 -12.65
CA PRO A 38 0.34 -1.73 -12.72
C PRO A 38 1.36 -1.66 -13.86
N TRP A 39 2.58 -2.13 -13.63
CA TRP A 39 3.65 -2.09 -14.64
C TRP A 39 3.24 -2.85 -15.91
N ALA A 40 2.70 -4.06 -15.75
CA ALA A 40 2.38 -4.97 -16.86
C ALA A 40 1.31 -4.42 -17.81
N THR A 41 0.42 -3.55 -17.33
CA THR A 41 -0.73 -3.03 -18.09
C THR A 41 -0.59 -1.54 -18.41
N SER A 42 0.57 -0.94 -18.18
CA SER A 42 0.81 0.48 -18.43
C SER A 42 2.03 0.68 -19.33
N LEU A 43 2.21 1.91 -19.84
CA LEU A 43 3.37 2.27 -20.65
C LEU A 43 4.71 2.19 -19.90
N ALA A 44 4.69 1.98 -18.57
CA ALA A 44 5.90 1.75 -17.80
C ALA A 44 6.70 0.54 -18.34
N CYS A 45 6.02 -0.51 -18.81
CA CYS A 45 6.69 -1.70 -19.35
C CYS A 45 7.46 -1.49 -20.65
N THR A 46 7.20 -0.38 -21.36
CA THR A 46 7.91 -0.05 -22.59
C THR A 46 9.13 0.84 -22.36
N VAL A 47 9.30 1.39 -21.14
CA VAL A 47 10.32 2.39 -20.85
C VAL A 47 11.31 2.00 -19.75
N MET A 48 10.96 1.06 -18.87
CA MET A 48 11.82 0.64 -17.76
C MET A 48 11.48 -0.78 -17.26
N GLY A 49 12.41 -1.39 -16.52
CA GLY A 49 12.24 -2.71 -15.95
C GLY A 49 11.19 -2.75 -14.82
N GLN A 50 10.55 -3.91 -14.63
CA GLN A 50 9.50 -4.08 -13.61
C GLN A 50 10.03 -3.79 -12.19
N GLN A 51 11.19 -4.34 -11.84
CA GLN A 51 11.80 -4.11 -10.51
C GLN A 51 12.09 -2.63 -10.26
N GLU A 52 12.79 -1.98 -11.20
CA GLU A 52 13.10 -0.55 -11.14
C GLU A 52 11.83 0.30 -10.97
N TYR A 53 10.76 -0.03 -11.70
CA TYR A 53 9.48 0.68 -11.61
C TYR A 53 8.88 0.63 -10.22
N TYR A 54 8.79 -0.56 -9.61
CA TYR A 54 8.18 -0.70 -8.29
C TYR A 54 9.08 -0.15 -7.17
N GLU A 55 10.41 -0.20 -7.32
CA GLU A 55 11.33 0.46 -6.40
C GLU A 55 11.13 1.99 -6.40
N ASP A 56 11.06 2.59 -7.58
CA ASP A 56 10.78 4.02 -7.75
C ASP A 56 9.37 4.42 -7.29
N LEU A 57 8.37 3.56 -7.53
CA LEU A 57 7.00 3.76 -7.06
C LEU A 57 6.96 3.80 -5.54
N LEU A 58 7.51 2.79 -4.87
CA LEU A 58 7.51 2.69 -3.41
C LEU A 58 8.31 3.82 -2.76
N LYS A 59 9.43 4.22 -3.37
CA LYS A 59 10.22 5.38 -2.92
C LYS A 59 9.39 6.66 -3.00
N SER A 60 8.74 6.91 -4.14
CA SER A 60 7.89 8.09 -4.36
C SER A 60 6.70 8.09 -3.41
N TYR A 61 6.01 6.96 -3.25
CA TYR A 61 4.85 6.82 -2.37
C TYR A 61 5.18 7.12 -0.91
N LYS A 62 6.29 6.58 -0.39
CA LYS A 62 6.76 6.91 0.97
C LYS A 62 7.12 8.39 1.12
N ALA A 63 7.77 8.98 0.12
CA ALA A 63 8.12 10.40 0.14
C ALA A 63 6.88 11.32 0.15
N TRP A 64 5.83 10.93 -0.57
CA TRP A 64 4.54 11.61 -0.61
C TRP A 64 3.60 11.23 0.55
N MET A 65 4.03 10.32 1.43
CA MET A 65 3.23 9.78 2.53
C MET A 65 1.90 9.20 2.05
N ARG A 66 1.91 8.41 0.98
CA ARG A 66 0.71 7.76 0.43
C ARG A 66 0.37 6.45 1.15
N LEU A 67 -0.86 6.00 0.95
CA LEU A 67 -1.30 4.67 1.32
C LEU A 67 -0.38 3.60 0.71
N PHE A 68 -0.24 2.48 1.42
CA PHE A 68 0.37 1.30 0.87
C PHE A 68 -0.41 0.84 -0.38
N PRO A 69 0.26 0.53 -1.49
CA PRO A 69 -0.40 0.21 -2.75
C PRO A 69 -0.94 -1.24 -2.75
N TYR A 70 -2.02 -1.50 -2.00
CA TYR A 70 -2.62 -2.84 -1.86
C TYR A 70 -3.08 -3.45 -3.18
N HIS A 71 -3.50 -2.63 -4.14
CA HIS A 71 -3.88 -3.07 -5.50
C HIS A 71 -2.69 -3.60 -6.31
N LEU A 72 -1.46 -3.33 -5.87
CA LEU A 72 -0.21 -3.82 -6.45
C LEU A 72 0.45 -4.89 -5.57
N SER A 73 -0.28 -5.43 -4.58
CA SER A 73 0.27 -6.37 -3.58
C SER A 73 0.83 -7.66 -4.18
N ASP A 74 0.28 -8.17 -5.29
CA ASP A 74 0.86 -9.35 -5.95
C ASP A 74 2.32 -9.11 -6.37
N TYR A 75 2.71 -7.93 -6.83
CA TYR A 75 4.15 -7.67 -7.02
C TYR A 75 4.82 -7.19 -5.73
N VAL A 76 4.24 -6.21 -5.05
CA VAL A 76 4.87 -5.50 -3.93
C VAL A 76 5.13 -6.42 -2.74
N CYS A 77 4.16 -7.25 -2.35
CA CYS A 77 4.32 -8.19 -1.26
C CYS A 77 5.04 -9.46 -1.73
N ARG A 78 4.60 -10.07 -2.84
CA ARG A 78 5.11 -11.39 -3.24
C ARG A 78 6.53 -11.36 -3.77
N VAL A 79 6.83 -10.40 -4.66
CA VAL A 79 8.09 -10.34 -5.39
C VAL A 79 9.05 -9.37 -4.71
N ALA A 80 8.63 -8.12 -4.48
CA ALA A 80 9.49 -7.12 -3.85
C ALA A 80 9.66 -7.32 -2.33
N ARG A 81 8.91 -8.26 -1.71
CA ARG A 81 8.95 -8.59 -0.28
C ARG A 81 8.79 -7.36 0.62
N VAL A 82 7.91 -6.44 0.23
CA VAL A 82 7.54 -5.26 1.03
C VAL A 82 6.18 -5.49 1.65
N THR A 83 6.16 -5.59 2.99
CA THR A 83 4.92 -5.68 3.77
C THR A 83 4.39 -4.27 4.07
N PRO A 84 3.08 -4.11 4.35
CA PRO A 84 2.52 -2.85 4.85
C PRO A 84 3.27 -2.35 6.09
N PHE A 85 3.65 -3.26 6.99
CA PHE A 85 4.44 -2.93 8.18
C PHE A 85 5.77 -2.27 7.82
N LYS A 86 6.58 -2.91 6.96
CA LYS A 86 7.87 -2.37 6.54
C LYS A 86 7.71 -1.02 5.82
N TYR A 87 6.70 -0.92 4.97
CA TYR A 87 6.39 0.31 4.23
C TYR A 87 6.08 1.48 5.17
N TYR A 88 5.13 1.31 6.10
CA TYR A 88 4.75 2.37 7.03
C TYR A 88 5.82 2.65 8.07
N LEU A 89 6.57 1.65 8.51
CA LEU A 89 7.71 1.83 9.41
C LEU A 89 8.76 2.73 8.76
N ASP A 90 9.17 2.43 7.52
CA ASP A 90 10.12 3.25 6.76
C ASP A 90 9.60 4.68 6.54
N MET A 91 8.31 4.84 6.25
CA MET A 91 7.67 6.14 6.12
C MET A 91 7.74 6.93 7.43
N MET A 92 7.39 6.32 8.57
CA MET A 92 7.44 6.96 9.89
C MET A 92 8.87 7.31 10.30
N VAL A 93 9.84 6.46 10.01
CA VAL A 93 11.27 6.76 10.19
C VAL A 93 11.65 8.03 9.41
N ALA A 94 11.23 8.15 8.15
CA ALA A 94 11.51 9.34 7.34
C ALA A 94 10.85 10.60 7.92
N VAL A 95 9.58 10.51 8.32
CA VAL A 95 8.83 11.63 8.95
C VAL A 95 9.51 12.08 10.25
N LEU A 96 9.95 11.13 11.10
CA LEU A 96 10.72 11.42 12.32
C LEU A 96 12.06 12.09 12.02
N LYS A 97 12.85 11.55 11.06
CA LYS A 97 14.17 12.07 10.69
C LYS A 97 14.13 13.52 10.21
N GLU A 98 13.04 13.89 9.56
CA GLU A 98 12.75 15.25 9.08
C GLU A 98 12.00 16.10 10.11
N GLU A 99 11.68 15.56 11.30
CA GLU A 99 10.89 16.19 12.35
C GLU A 99 9.55 16.77 11.84
N ARG A 100 8.96 16.15 10.82
CA ARG A 100 7.69 16.62 10.24
C ARG A 100 6.56 16.40 11.23
N SER A 101 5.57 17.29 11.23
CA SER A 101 4.33 17.05 12.00
C SER A 101 3.62 15.80 11.47
N TYR A 102 3.11 14.97 12.38
CA TYR A 102 2.24 13.84 12.06
C TYR A 102 1.02 14.26 11.25
N ASP A 103 0.52 15.47 11.48
CA ASP A 103 -0.66 16.02 10.81
C ASP A 103 -0.44 16.31 9.31
N ARG A 104 0.79 16.10 8.80
CA ARG A 104 1.08 16.13 7.35
C ARG A 104 0.75 14.80 6.66
N ILE A 105 0.58 13.72 7.41
CA ILE A 105 0.21 12.42 6.86
C ILE A 105 -1.27 12.47 6.46
N PRO A 106 -1.63 12.08 5.22
CA PRO A 106 -3.02 11.96 4.79
C PRO A 106 -3.83 11.07 5.73
N ASN A 107 -5.12 11.30 5.84
CA ASN A 107 -5.93 10.69 6.90
C ASN A 107 -6.10 9.18 6.73
N PHE A 108 -6.36 8.70 5.50
CA PHE A 108 -6.47 7.26 5.27
C PHE A 108 -5.12 6.59 5.41
N THR A 109 -4.05 7.25 4.97
CA THR A 109 -2.68 6.79 5.23
C THR A 109 -2.40 6.67 6.74
N ALA A 110 -2.79 7.66 7.55
CA ALA A 110 -2.60 7.65 8.99
C ALA A 110 -3.45 6.56 9.68
N ALA A 111 -4.69 6.36 9.23
CA ALA A 111 -5.58 5.32 9.74
C ALA A 111 -5.03 3.91 9.46
N ASP A 112 -4.58 3.66 8.22
CA ASP A 112 -4.01 2.36 7.87
C ASP A 112 -2.66 2.14 8.57
N ALA A 113 -1.80 3.16 8.67
CA ALA A 113 -0.56 3.08 9.42
C ALA A 113 -0.81 2.80 10.92
N LEU A 114 -1.87 3.36 11.51
CA LEU A 114 -2.28 3.05 12.89
C LEU A 114 -2.70 1.58 13.02
N GLY A 115 -3.51 1.07 12.10
CA GLY A 115 -3.94 -0.34 12.11
C GLY A 115 -2.78 -1.32 11.95
N VAL A 116 -1.78 -0.96 11.14
CA VAL A 116 -0.62 -1.80 10.84
C VAL A 116 0.49 -1.71 11.90
N LEU A 117 0.85 -0.50 12.33
CA LEU A 117 1.96 -0.26 13.27
C LEU A 117 1.49 -0.22 14.73
N GLY A 118 0.23 0.10 14.99
CA GLY A 118 -0.27 0.39 16.34
C GLY A 118 0.15 1.77 16.86
N ILE A 119 0.69 2.66 16.02
CA ILE A 119 1.09 4.01 16.42
C ILE A 119 0.24 5.07 15.75
N GLY A 120 -0.46 5.85 16.56
CA GLY A 120 -1.18 7.04 16.13
C GLY A 120 -0.39 8.32 16.41
N ARG A 121 -1.06 9.46 16.29
CA ARG A 121 -0.49 10.79 16.54
C ARG A 121 0.27 10.92 17.86
N ASN A 122 -0.33 10.46 18.96
CA ASN A 122 0.27 10.57 20.29
C ASN A 122 1.51 9.69 20.44
N GLY A 123 1.48 8.47 19.88
CA GLY A 123 2.62 7.57 19.85
C GLY A 123 3.79 8.16 19.04
N TYR A 124 3.48 8.75 17.88
CA TYR A 124 4.48 9.48 17.08
C TYR A 124 5.11 10.65 17.85
N ILE A 125 4.31 11.49 18.51
CA ILE A 125 4.82 12.63 19.29
C ILE A 125 5.75 12.16 20.41
N ALA A 126 5.38 11.08 21.11
CA ALA A 126 6.22 10.46 22.13
C ALA A 126 7.55 9.97 21.53
N ALA A 127 7.50 9.26 20.40
CA ALA A 127 8.70 8.79 19.69
C ALA A 127 9.61 9.95 19.24
N LEU A 128 9.04 11.02 18.70
CA LEU A 128 9.79 12.22 18.30
C LEU A 128 10.47 12.89 19.51
N ASN A 129 9.76 13.02 20.63
CA ASN A 129 10.33 13.58 21.86
C ASN A 129 11.47 12.70 22.42
N ALA A 130 11.32 11.38 22.37
CA ALA A 130 12.36 10.44 22.77
C ALA A 130 13.60 10.51 21.85
N CYS A 131 13.40 10.68 20.53
CA CYS A 131 14.50 10.94 19.59
C CYS A 131 15.25 12.23 19.97
N LYS A 132 14.50 13.32 20.24
CA LYS A 132 15.07 14.63 20.62
C LYS A 132 15.78 14.62 21.97
N ALA A 133 15.37 13.75 22.89
CA ALA A 133 16.05 13.57 24.17
C ALA A 133 17.51 13.09 24.00
N ARG A 134 17.82 12.36 22.91
CA ARG A 134 19.19 12.00 22.50
C ARG A 134 19.91 13.17 21.80
N ARG A 135 19.91 14.34 22.45
CA ARG A 135 20.28 15.67 21.91
C ARG A 135 21.62 15.71 21.17
N LEU A 136 22.65 14.98 21.60
CA LEU A 136 23.93 14.97 20.86
C LEU A 136 23.76 14.27 19.52
N MET A 137 23.50 12.96 19.52
CA MET A 137 23.45 12.14 18.30
C MET A 137 22.36 12.60 17.31
N TRP A 138 21.19 12.98 17.82
CA TRP A 138 20.09 13.46 16.98
C TRP A 138 20.42 14.79 16.28
N ARG A 139 21.03 15.76 16.98
CA ARG A 139 21.37 17.07 16.39
C ARG A 139 22.53 17.00 15.40
N VAL A 140 23.51 16.13 15.60
CA VAL A 140 24.68 16.00 14.70
C VAL A 140 24.47 15.04 13.53
N ASN A 141 23.23 14.62 13.25
CA ASN A 141 22.86 13.69 12.19
C ASN A 141 23.55 12.31 12.25
N ILE A 142 24.12 11.93 13.40
CA ILE A 142 24.75 10.62 13.56
C ILE A 142 23.67 9.59 13.90
N ASN A 143 23.52 8.57 13.05
CA ASN A 143 22.62 7.44 13.26
C ASN A 143 21.16 7.82 13.57
N ARG A 144 20.61 8.88 12.94
CA ARG A 144 19.20 9.26 13.12
C ARG A 144 18.24 8.13 12.76
N GLU A 145 18.61 7.30 11.78
CA GLU A 145 17.80 6.16 11.37
C GLU A 145 17.70 5.09 12.45
N GLY A 146 18.82 4.66 13.04
CA GLY A 146 18.81 3.71 14.15
C GLY A 146 18.02 4.25 15.34
N ILE A 147 18.24 5.51 15.71
CA ILE A 147 17.50 6.17 16.79
C ILE A 147 16.00 6.18 16.52
N ALA A 148 15.58 6.57 15.31
CA ALA A 148 14.16 6.59 14.95
C ALA A 148 13.55 5.19 14.97
N ARG A 149 14.25 4.18 14.42
CA ARG A 149 13.80 2.79 14.42
C ARG A 149 13.63 2.25 15.84
N GLU A 150 14.54 2.57 16.75
CA GLU A 150 14.45 2.16 18.17
C GLU A 150 13.23 2.75 18.90
N GLN A 151 12.72 3.90 18.46
CA GLN A 151 11.53 4.54 19.05
C GLN A 151 10.21 4.09 18.40
N LEU A 152 10.29 3.28 17.34
CA LEU A 152 9.13 2.78 16.60
C LEU A 152 8.89 1.29 16.89
N PRO A 153 7.69 0.76 16.57
CA PRO A 153 7.40 -0.66 16.74
C PRO A 153 8.39 -1.55 15.97
N GLN A 154 8.83 -2.64 16.60
CA GLN A 154 9.71 -3.64 15.97
C GLN A 154 8.92 -4.76 15.29
N GLU A 155 7.67 -4.95 15.67
CA GLU A 155 6.74 -5.92 15.09
C GLU A 155 5.43 -5.22 14.69
N PRO A 156 4.67 -5.78 13.73
CA PRO A 156 3.32 -5.32 13.43
C PRO A 156 2.43 -5.29 14.67
N ALA A 157 1.33 -4.52 14.60
CA ALA A 157 0.33 -4.49 15.65
C ALA A 157 -0.09 -5.93 16.04
N PRO A 158 -0.12 -6.27 17.35
CA PRO A 158 -0.26 -7.67 17.81
C PRO A 158 -1.61 -8.28 17.48
N ASN A 159 -2.63 -7.45 17.32
CA ASN A 159 -3.99 -7.84 16.97
C ASN A 159 -4.40 -7.16 15.66
N PRO A 160 -3.83 -7.58 14.52
CA PRO A 160 -4.32 -7.10 13.26
C PRO A 160 -5.78 -7.53 13.12
N ARG A 161 -6.60 -6.67 12.54
CA ARG A 161 -7.92 -7.08 12.08
C ARG A 161 -7.73 -8.22 11.08
N LEU A 162 -8.47 -9.31 11.27
CA LEU A 162 -8.43 -10.49 10.41
C LEU A 162 -9.86 -10.92 10.15
N GLU A 163 -10.48 -10.34 9.12
CA GLU A 163 -11.85 -10.71 8.80
C GLU A 163 -11.91 -12.11 8.19
N PRO A 164 -12.92 -12.93 8.55
CA PRO A 164 -13.04 -14.33 8.10
C PRO A 164 -13.02 -14.50 6.58
N TRP A 165 -13.45 -13.49 5.83
CA TRP A 165 -13.60 -13.52 4.36
C TRP A 165 -12.38 -12.99 3.60
N TRP A 166 -11.37 -12.43 4.29
CA TRP A 166 -10.15 -11.97 3.62
C TRP A 166 -9.36 -13.15 3.07
N ARG A 167 -8.71 -12.95 1.92
CA ARG A 167 -7.82 -13.95 1.32
C ARG A 167 -6.47 -13.94 2.01
N VAL A 168 -5.88 -15.11 2.16
CA VAL A 168 -4.46 -15.24 2.49
C VAL A 168 -3.69 -15.55 1.22
N ALA A 169 -2.74 -14.67 0.90
CA ALA A 169 -1.81 -14.83 -0.20
C ALA A 169 -0.39 -15.00 0.34
N VAL A 170 0.47 -15.64 -0.45
CA VAL A 170 1.84 -15.98 -0.05
C VAL A 170 2.87 -15.26 -0.87
N VAL A 171 4.02 -15.05 -0.26
CA VAL A 171 5.17 -14.43 -0.91
C VAL A 171 6.07 -15.46 -1.58
N ASN A 172 7.02 -15.02 -2.40
CA ASN A 172 8.09 -15.90 -2.86
C ASN A 172 9.04 -16.19 -1.70
N ILE A 173 9.11 -17.45 -1.27
CA ILE A 173 9.88 -17.89 -0.09
C ILE A 173 11.28 -18.37 -0.51
N GLY A 174 12.31 -17.90 0.19
CA GLY A 174 13.69 -18.32 -0.02
C GLY A 174 14.01 -19.67 0.65
N ALA A 175 15.13 -20.29 0.26
CA ALA A 175 15.52 -21.61 0.79
C ALA A 175 15.72 -21.64 2.31
N SER A 176 16.28 -20.57 2.90
CA SER A 176 16.47 -20.47 4.35
C SER A 176 15.13 -20.34 5.09
N GLU A 177 14.25 -19.46 4.62
CA GLU A 177 12.91 -19.29 5.19
C GLU A 177 12.12 -20.59 5.10
N TYR A 178 12.23 -21.30 3.98
CA TYR A 178 11.57 -22.60 3.76
C TYR A 178 12.06 -23.67 4.75
N ALA A 179 13.35 -23.70 5.06
CA ALA A 179 13.94 -24.66 5.99
C ALA A 179 13.47 -24.45 7.45
N GLU A 180 13.03 -23.24 7.79
CA GLU A 180 12.53 -22.88 9.12
C GLU A 180 11.02 -23.11 9.29
N LEU A 181 10.31 -23.54 8.25
CA LEU A 181 8.85 -23.72 8.30
C LEU A 181 8.48 -24.99 9.07
N GLY A 182 7.51 -24.86 9.98
CA GLY A 182 6.82 -26.00 10.58
C GLY A 182 5.90 -26.72 9.58
N PRO A 183 5.47 -27.97 9.89
CA PRO A 183 4.58 -28.73 9.02
C PRO A 183 3.24 -28.03 8.75
N GLU A 184 2.67 -27.37 9.77
CA GLU A 184 1.40 -26.61 9.66
C GLU A 184 1.57 -25.37 8.78
N GLU A 185 2.65 -24.60 8.98
CA GLU A 185 2.98 -23.44 8.15
C GLU A 185 3.17 -23.85 6.69
N LEU A 186 3.89 -24.94 6.44
CA LEU A 186 4.15 -25.44 5.10
C LEU A 186 2.87 -25.90 4.39
N ALA A 187 1.99 -26.63 5.08
CA ALA A 187 0.71 -27.06 4.54
C ALA A 187 -0.18 -25.87 4.16
N LEU A 188 -0.23 -24.85 5.01
CA LEU A 188 -0.95 -23.61 4.75
C LEU A 188 -0.37 -22.90 3.52
N LEU A 189 0.94 -22.66 3.49
CA LEU A 189 1.59 -21.94 2.41
C LEU A 189 1.40 -22.63 1.06
N LYS A 190 1.48 -23.97 1.02
CA LYS A 190 1.21 -24.75 -0.19
C LYS A 190 -0.22 -24.56 -0.69
N THR A 191 -1.19 -24.50 0.23
CA THR A 191 -2.61 -24.32 -0.12
C THR A 191 -2.89 -22.91 -0.63
N ALA A 192 -2.39 -21.86 0.04
CA ALA A 192 -2.53 -20.48 -0.45
C ALA A 192 -1.76 -20.20 -1.74
N ALA A 193 -0.71 -20.96 -2.06
CA ALA A 193 0.02 -20.82 -3.31
C ALA A 193 -0.76 -21.35 -4.52
N LEU A 194 -1.83 -22.13 -4.31
CA LEU A 194 -2.63 -22.66 -5.39
C LEU A 194 -3.41 -21.54 -6.10
N PRO A 195 -3.62 -21.65 -7.42
CA PRO A 195 -4.46 -20.70 -8.14
C PRO A 195 -5.90 -20.69 -7.59
N PRO A 196 -6.62 -19.55 -7.61
CA PRO A 196 -7.98 -19.45 -7.05
C PRO A 196 -8.99 -20.46 -7.62
N HIS A 197 -8.78 -20.95 -8.84
CA HIS A 197 -9.64 -21.94 -9.50
C HIS A 197 -9.29 -23.39 -9.14
N ALA A 198 -8.17 -23.63 -8.47
CA ALA A 198 -7.80 -24.95 -7.97
C ALA A 198 -8.53 -25.24 -6.65
N ALA A 199 -8.78 -26.51 -6.36
CA ALA A 199 -9.39 -26.92 -5.10
C ALA A 199 -8.54 -26.43 -3.92
N GLY A 200 -9.12 -25.56 -3.07
CA GLY A 200 -8.43 -24.95 -1.93
C GLY A 200 -7.62 -23.69 -2.24
N GLY A 201 -7.54 -23.23 -3.48
CA GLY A 201 -6.73 -22.06 -3.86
C GLY A 201 -7.34 -20.69 -3.54
N ASP A 202 -8.61 -20.62 -3.12
CA ASP A 202 -9.23 -19.41 -2.58
C ASP A 202 -9.20 -19.39 -1.05
N MET A 203 -8.04 -19.61 -0.46
CA MET A 203 -7.92 -19.78 0.98
C MET A 203 -8.23 -18.48 1.74
N ARG A 204 -9.25 -18.52 2.59
CA ARG A 204 -9.67 -17.38 3.42
C ARG A 204 -9.21 -17.54 4.85
N VAL A 205 -9.21 -16.45 5.61
CA VAL A 205 -8.89 -16.46 7.05
C VAL A 205 -9.76 -17.47 7.82
N ARG A 206 -11.05 -17.60 7.48
CA ARG A 206 -11.95 -18.57 8.13
C ARG A 206 -11.57 -20.03 7.92
N ASP A 207 -10.87 -20.33 6.84
CA ASP A 207 -10.51 -21.71 6.48
C ASP A 207 -9.26 -22.18 7.24
N LEU A 208 -8.65 -21.29 8.03
CA LEU A 208 -7.32 -21.50 8.61
C LEU A 208 -7.42 -21.95 10.06
N GLN A 209 -6.80 -23.10 10.34
CA GLN A 209 -6.66 -23.67 11.67
C GLN A 209 -5.22 -24.18 11.87
N PRO A 210 -4.56 -23.87 13.01
CA PRO A 210 -5.01 -22.94 14.05
C PRO A 210 -4.76 -21.46 13.67
N PRO A 211 -5.55 -20.49 14.20
CA PRO A 211 -5.40 -19.06 13.88
C PRO A 211 -4.01 -18.47 14.18
N GLY A 212 -3.25 -19.10 15.07
CA GLY A 212 -1.89 -18.70 15.42
C GLY A 212 -0.91 -18.79 14.26
N VAL A 213 -1.08 -19.77 13.35
CA VAL A 213 -0.18 -19.99 12.21
C VAL A 213 -0.22 -18.79 11.26
N VAL A 214 -1.42 -18.30 10.93
CA VAL A 214 -1.60 -17.14 10.03
C VAL A 214 -0.93 -15.90 10.62
N ARG A 215 -1.17 -15.64 11.91
CA ARG A 215 -0.56 -14.51 12.61
C ARG A 215 0.97 -14.62 12.62
N ALA A 216 1.51 -15.81 12.85
CA ALA A 216 2.95 -16.04 12.80
C ALA A 216 3.53 -15.78 11.40
N LEU A 217 2.88 -16.28 10.34
CA LEU A 217 3.29 -16.05 8.96
C LEU A 217 3.21 -14.58 8.55
N LEU A 218 2.14 -13.87 8.93
CA LEU A 218 1.99 -12.43 8.68
C LEU A 218 3.08 -11.63 9.42
N ARG A 219 3.35 -11.97 10.68
CA ARG A 219 4.42 -11.34 11.48
C ARG A 219 5.80 -11.54 10.86
N ARG A 220 6.08 -12.74 10.34
CA ARG A 220 7.33 -13.07 9.62
C ARG A 220 7.37 -12.48 8.20
N GLY A 221 6.28 -11.91 7.69
CA GLY A 221 6.18 -11.41 6.33
C GLY A 221 6.25 -12.50 5.26
N LEU A 222 5.77 -13.71 5.59
CA LEU A 222 5.68 -14.88 4.70
C LEU A 222 4.30 -15.03 4.05
N ALA A 223 3.31 -14.30 4.56
CA ALA A 223 1.98 -14.17 3.98
C ALA A 223 1.56 -12.70 3.99
N TYR A 224 0.55 -12.39 3.18
CA TYR A 224 -0.15 -11.10 3.18
C TYR A 224 -1.64 -11.32 2.94
N LEU A 225 -2.43 -10.30 3.22
CA LEU A 225 -3.89 -10.38 3.16
C LEU A 225 -4.39 -9.60 1.95
N GLU A 226 -5.25 -10.21 1.15
CA GLU A 226 -6.02 -9.52 0.13
C GLU A 226 -7.46 -9.41 0.58
N VAL A 227 -8.06 -8.26 0.31
CA VAL A 227 -9.45 -7.98 0.63
C VAL A 227 -10.22 -8.12 -0.68
N PRO A 228 -10.87 -9.27 -0.93
CA PRO A 228 -11.60 -9.48 -2.18
C PRO A 228 -12.83 -8.58 -2.21
N VAL A 229 -12.93 -7.68 -3.19
CA VAL A 229 -14.14 -6.87 -3.39
C VAL A 229 -14.70 -7.23 -4.75
N GLU A 230 -15.89 -7.79 -4.81
CA GLU A 230 -16.59 -8.17 -6.04
C GLU A 230 -17.53 -7.07 -6.53
N ALA A 231 -17.84 -7.10 -7.83
CA ALA A 231 -18.70 -6.10 -8.46
C ALA A 231 -20.12 -6.04 -7.87
N GLY A 232 -20.61 -7.20 -7.38
CA GLY A 232 -21.92 -7.36 -6.78
C GLY A 232 -21.96 -7.07 -5.27
N ASP A 233 -20.81 -6.89 -4.63
CA ASP A 233 -20.74 -6.66 -3.20
C ASP A 233 -21.45 -5.37 -2.81
N ARG A 234 -21.96 -5.36 -1.59
CA ARG A 234 -22.52 -4.18 -0.94
C ARG A 234 -21.62 -3.86 0.24
N PHE A 235 -21.45 -2.58 0.52
CA PHE A 235 -20.60 -2.16 1.60
C PHE A 235 -21.29 -1.08 2.42
N ALA A 236 -20.92 -1.04 3.70
CA ALA A 236 -21.35 -0.04 4.65
C ALA A 236 -20.09 0.42 5.36
N ILE A 237 -19.70 1.67 5.16
CA ILE A 237 -18.64 2.26 5.98
C ILE A 237 -19.29 2.99 7.15
N PRO A 238 -18.92 2.69 8.41
CA PRO A 238 -19.41 3.45 9.54
C PRO A 238 -19.14 4.95 9.36
N PRO A 239 -20.04 5.83 9.85
CA PRO A 239 -19.78 7.25 9.83
C PRO A 239 -18.47 7.55 10.57
N LEU A 240 -17.71 8.49 10.02
CA LEU A 240 -16.40 8.90 10.50
C LEU A 240 -16.54 9.79 11.77
N GLU A 241 -17.02 9.22 12.88
CA GLU A 241 -17.07 9.93 14.16
C GLU A 241 -15.66 10.34 14.60
N GLY A 242 -15.41 11.65 14.71
CA GLY A 242 -14.13 12.19 15.16
C GLY A 242 -13.02 12.29 14.10
N PHE A 243 -13.33 12.04 12.82
CA PHE A 243 -12.35 12.17 11.75
C PHE A 243 -12.07 13.64 11.42
N VAL A 244 -10.89 14.11 11.82
CA VAL A 244 -10.38 15.42 11.45
C VAL A 244 -9.65 15.29 10.12
N SER A 245 -10.20 15.89 9.07
CA SER A 245 -9.52 15.90 7.78
C SER A 245 -8.23 16.74 7.85
N ASN A 246 -7.06 16.10 7.87
CA ASN A 246 -5.81 16.76 7.54
C ASN A 246 -5.90 17.30 6.11
N LYS A 247 -6.04 18.62 5.94
CA LYS A 247 -5.98 19.25 4.61
C LYS A 247 -4.54 19.16 4.11
N THR A 248 -4.23 18.19 3.27
CA THR A 248 -2.95 18.07 2.58
C THR A 248 -2.83 19.14 1.48
N THR A 249 -2.52 20.37 1.87
CA THR A 249 -2.16 21.46 0.94
C THR A 249 -0.70 21.42 0.49
N ALA A 250 0.13 20.55 1.09
CA ALA A 250 1.58 20.54 0.87
C ALA A 250 2.06 19.56 -0.20
N ALA A 251 1.27 18.55 -0.57
CA ALA A 251 1.52 17.78 -1.78
C ALA A 251 0.94 18.60 -2.93
N GLY A 252 1.77 19.15 -3.82
CA GLY A 252 1.25 19.76 -5.05
C GLY A 252 0.40 18.75 -5.84
N GLU A 253 -0.28 19.19 -6.91
CA GLU A 253 -1.14 18.32 -7.73
C GLU A 253 -0.47 17.00 -8.16
N ALA A 254 0.87 17.01 -8.32
CA ALA A 254 1.70 15.84 -8.60
C ALA A 254 1.73 14.79 -7.47
N GLY A 255 1.62 15.19 -6.21
CA GLY A 255 1.72 14.32 -5.04
C GLY A 255 0.37 13.80 -4.53
N ALA A 256 -0.75 14.37 -4.97
CA ALA A 256 -2.09 13.95 -4.57
C ALA A 256 -2.33 12.47 -4.91
N ASP A 257 -2.76 11.70 -3.90
CA ASP A 257 -3.04 10.27 -4.04
C ASP A 257 -4.44 10.06 -4.66
N PRO A 258 -4.53 9.47 -5.87
CA PRO A 258 -5.82 9.15 -6.48
C PRO A 258 -6.67 8.23 -5.61
N LEU A 259 -6.04 7.32 -4.86
CA LEU A 259 -6.73 6.36 -4.00
C LEU A 259 -7.36 7.05 -2.79
N GLU A 260 -6.61 7.94 -2.13
CA GLU A 260 -7.11 8.76 -1.02
C GLU A 260 -8.28 9.64 -1.48
N THR A 261 -8.17 10.26 -2.66
CA THR A 261 -9.24 11.08 -3.25
C THR A 261 -10.50 10.26 -3.51
N LEU A 262 -10.33 9.06 -4.07
CA LEU A 262 -11.43 8.15 -4.32
C LEU A 262 -12.09 7.66 -3.02
N LEU A 263 -11.30 7.36 -2.00
CA LEU A 263 -11.81 7.00 -0.67
C LEU A 263 -12.73 8.09 -0.12
N TYR A 264 -12.36 9.37 -0.18
CA TYR A 264 -13.28 10.45 0.21
C TYR A 264 -14.59 10.43 -0.58
N GLY A 265 -14.54 10.19 -1.89
CA GLY A 265 -15.73 10.04 -2.73
C GLY A 265 -16.62 8.88 -2.29
N VAL A 266 -16.02 7.74 -1.96
CA VAL A 266 -16.73 6.56 -1.43
C VAL A 266 -17.41 6.88 -0.10
N PHE A 267 -16.75 7.57 0.81
CA PHE A 267 -17.33 7.94 2.10
C PHE A 267 -18.54 8.87 1.95
N VAL A 268 -18.47 9.84 1.02
CA VAL A 268 -19.58 10.76 0.75
C VAL A 268 -20.76 10.04 0.09
N ALA A 269 -20.49 9.08 -0.80
CA ALA A 269 -21.50 8.33 -1.54
C ALA A 269 -21.91 7.00 -0.87
N ASN A 270 -21.47 6.75 0.36
CA ASN A 270 -21.65 5.49 1.07
C ASN A 270 -23.15 5.12 1.18
N SER A 271 -23.49 3.92 0.71
CA SER A 271 -24.85 3.41 0.75
C SER A 271 -24.88 1.89 0.75
N GLU A 272 -25.51 1.30 1.76
CA GLU A 272 -25.71 -0.15 1.88
C GLU A 272 -26.57 -0.74 0.74
N ARG A 273 -27.27 0.14 0.00
CA ARG A 273 -28.18 -0.23 -1.09
C ARG A 273 -27.51 -0.31 -2.45
N LEU A 274 -26.32 0.23 -2.60
CA LEU A 274 -25.60 0.23 -3.88
C LEU A 274 -24.64 -0.95 -3.93
N SER A 275 -24.58 -1.63 -5.08
CA SER A 275 -23.45 -2.52 -5.34
C SER A 275 -22.19 -1.73 -5.69
N VAL A 276 -21.03 -2.36 -5.55
CA VAL A 276 -19.75 -1.76 -5.97
C VAL A 276 -19.80 -1.28 -7.43
N ALA A 277 -20.33 -2.09 -8.35
CA ALA A 277 -20.46 -1.69 -9.75
C ALA A 277 -21.35 -0.47 -9.97
N GLN A 278 -22.47 -0.37 -9.23
CA GLN A 278 -23.35 0.80 -9.30
C GLN A 278 -22.67 2.05 -8.77
N LEU A 279 -21.94 1.93 -7.66
CA LEU A 279 -21.20 3.05 -7.11
C LEU A 279 -20.07 3.51 -8.04
N ALA A 280 -19.36 2.59 -8.71
CA ALA A 280 -18.35 2.94 -9.71
C ALA A 280 -18.95 3.81 -10.82
N GLY A 281 -20.15 3.44 -11.30
CA GLY A 281 -20.89 4.22 -12.27
C GLY A 281 -21.28 5.61 -11.77
N ILE A 282 -21.72 5.73 -10.52
CA ILE A 282 -22.09 7.01 -9.89
C ILE A 282 -20.87 7.93 -9.71
N LEU A 283 -19.74 7.37 -9.29
CA LEU A 283 -18.49 8.12 -9.09
C LEU A 283 -17.74 8.39 -10.39
N GLY A 284 -18.12 7.74 -11.50
CA GLY A 284 -17.45 7.88 -12.79
C GLY A 284 -16.02 7.31 -12.81
N VAL A 285 -15.76 6.26 -12.03
CA VAL A 285 -14.44 5.63 -11.91
C VAL A 285 -14.45 4.19 -12.42
N GLY A 286 -13.26 3.67 -12.76
CA GLY A 286 -13.10 2.27 -13.12
C GLY A 286 -13.49 1.35 -11.97
N LEU A 287 -14.18 0.24 -12.28
CA LEU A 287 -14.52 -0.78 -11.30
C LEU A 287 -13.28 -1.30 -10.52
N PRO A 288 -12.13 -1.61 -11.17
CA PRO A 288 -10.94 -2.05 -10.45
C PRO A 288 -10.40 -1.01 -9.46
N ASP A 289 -10.45 0.27 -9.81
CA ASP A 289 -9.99 1.35 -8.94
C ASP A 289 -10.89 1.47 -7.70
N LEU A 290 -12.21 1.34 -7.88
CA LEU A 290 -13.15 1.34 -6.77
C LEU A 290 -13.00 0.10 -5.88
N GLN A 291 -12.79 -1.09 -6.46
CA GLN A 291 -12.53 -2.32 -5.71
C GLN A 291 -11.26 -2.18 -4.86
N ALA A 292 -10.20 -1.57 -5.40
CA ALA A 292 -9.00 -1.26 -4.65
C ALA A 292 -9.27 -0.30 -3.48
N ALA A 293 -10.00 0.78 -3.72
CA ALA A 293 -10.37 1.74 -2.67
C ALA A 293 -11.19 1.08 -1.56
N LEU A 294 -12.23 0.32 -1.92
CA LEU A 294 -13.05 -0.40 -0.95
C LEU A 294 -12.25 -1.47 -0.20
N GLY A 295 -11.30 -2.13 -0.86
CA GLY A 295 -10.38 -3.05 -0.22
C GLY A 295 -9.54 -2.39 0.87
N VAL A 296 -9.19 -1.11 0.72
CA VAL A 296 -8.55 -0.31 1.77
C VAL A 296 -9.56 0.09 2.85
N ALA A 297 -10.74 0.59 2.48
CA ALA A 297 -11.76 1.03 3.43
C ALA A 297 -12.26 -0.11 4.34
N CYS A 298 -12.19 -1.35 3.88
CA CYS A 298 -12.57 -2.53 4.65
C CYS A 298 -11.49 -3.03 5.62
N ARG A 299 -10.28 -2.47 5.61
CA ARG A 299 -9.21 -2.78 6.58
C ARG A 299 -9.44 -2.00 7.87
#